data_AF-A0A8T3QZ07-F1
#
_entry.id   AF-A0A8T3QZ07-F1
#
_cell.length_a   1.000
_cell.length_b   1.000
_cell.length_c   1.000
_cell.angle_alpha   90.00
_cell.angle_beta   90.00
_cell.angle_gamma   90.00
#
_symmetry.space_group_name_H-M   'P 1'
#
loop_
_entity.id
_entity.type
_entity.pdbx_description
1 polymer ?
#
loop_
_entity_poly.entity_id
_entity_poly.type
_entity_poly.pdbx_seq_one_letter_code
_entity_poly.pdbx_strand_id
1 'polypeptide(L)'
;MVERYRRFLPVTDATPSLTLGEGFTPLVHAQRLGSTLGLSNLYLKIEGQNPTGSFKDRGMVVAVAKAAEEGARAIVCASTGNTSASAAAYGAAAGMDVIVVLPRGQIAVGKLLQALAAGARVVAVDGNFDQALG
;
A
#
# COMPACT_ATOMS: atom_id res chain seq x y z
N MET A 1 -2.59 4.96 -11.49
CA MET A 1 -1.65 6.09 -11.32
C MET A 1 -0.34 5.93 -12.10
N VAL A 2 0.22 4.72 -12.21
CA VAL A 2 1.51 4.43 -12.87
C VAL A 2 1.60 5.00 -14.28
N GLU A 3 0.67 4.64 -15.17
CA GLU A 3 0.73 5.06 -16.59
C GLU A 3 0.73 6.58 -16.76
N ARG A 4 -0.14 7.28 -16.04
CA ARG A 4 -0.25 8.75 -16.15
C ARG A 4 1.03 9.47 -15.72
N TYR A 5 1.78 8.91 -14.76
CA TYR A 5 3.01 9.50 -14.24
C TYR A 5 4.27 8.73 -14.67
N ARG A 6 4.16 7.89 -15.70
CA ARG A 6 5.22 6.99 -16.19
C ARG A 6 6.58 7.68 -16.33
N ARG A 7 6.61 8.89 -16.91
CA ARG A 7 7.82 9.69 -17.12
C ARG A 7 8.57 10.11 -15.85
N PHE A 8 7.93 10.01 -14.68
CA PHE A 8 8.51 10.37 -13.38
C PHE A 8 8.79 9.14 -12.50
N LEU A 9 8.49 7.94 -12.99
CA LEU A 9 8.61 6.69 -12.25
C LEU A 9 9.69 5.80 -12.89
N PRO A 10 10.33 4.90 -12.12
CA PRO A 10 11.37 4.01 -12.63
C PRO A 10 10.80 2.81 -13.42
N VAL A 11 9.87 3.07 -14.35
CA VAL A 11 9.16 2.05 -15.13
C VAL A 11 9.64 2.02 -16.58
N THR A 12 9.69 0.83 -17.15
CA THR A 12 10.16 0.52 -18.50
C THR A 12 9.03 -0.10 -19.30
N ASP A 13 9.24 -0.35 -20.60
CA ASP A 13 8.27 -1.04 -21.45
C ASP A 13 8.05 -2.50 -21.04
N ALA A 14 8.97 -3.06 -20.24
CA ALA A 14 8.82 -4.37 -19.60
C ALA A 14 8.02 -4.30 -18.29
N THR A 15 7.85 -3.13 -17.68
CA THR A 15 7.04 -3.00 -16.46
C THR A 15 5.58 -3.32 -16.75
N PRO A 16 4.96 -4.30 -16.07
CA PRO A 16 3.56 -4.64 -16.29
C PRO A 16 2.63 -3.48 -15.91
N SER A 17 1.55 -3.34 -16.67
CA SER A 17 0.50 -2.33 -16.42
C SER A 17 -0.40 -2.75 -15.25
N LEU A 18 0.14 -2.69 -14.03
CA LEU A 18 -0.60 -2.96 -12.79
C LEU A 18 -1.35 -1.71 -12.32
N THR A 19 -2.62 -1.88 -11.95
CA THR A 19 -3.40 -0.84 -11.25
C THR A 19 -4.62 -1.45 -10.57
N LEU A 20 -5.05 -0.83 -9.46
CA LEU A 20 -6.35 -1.05 -8.83
C LEU A 20 -7.23 0.21 -8.90
N GLY A 21 -6.85 1.19 -9.72
CA GLY A 21 -7.51 2.50 -9.81
C GLY A 21 -6.96 3.54 -8.83
N GLU A 22 -5.77 3.32 -8.26
CA GLU A 22 -5.15 4.20 -7.28
C GLU A 22 -4.69 5.55 -7.84
N GLY A 23 -4.59 6.51 -6.93
CA GLY A 23 -4.35 7.92 -7.23
C GLY A 23 -5.65 8.66 -7.55
N PHE A 24 -5.52 9.87 -8.12
CA PHE A 24 -6.66 10.74 -8.47
C PHE A 24 -7.69 10.98 -7.37
N THR A 25 -7.27 10.81 -6.12
CA THR A 25 -8.10 11.08 -4.95
C THR A 25 -8.55 12.54 -4.88
N PRO A 26 -9.71 12.83 -4.27
CA PRO A 26 -10.23 14.19 -4.18
C PRO A 26 -9.25 15.17 -3.52
N LEU A 27 -9.25 16.40 -4.02
CA LEU A 27 -8.67 17.56 -3.36
C LEU A 27 -9.83 18.47 -2.95
N VAL A 28 -10.21 18.41 -1.68
CA VAL A 28 -11.43 19.06 -1.17
C VAL A 28 -11.08 20.38 -0.52
N HIS A 29 -11.68 21.49 -0.96
CA HIS A 29 -11.55 22.78 -0.29
C HIS A 29 -12.35 22.78 1.01
N ALA A 30 -11.66 22.80 2.15
CA ALA A 30 -12.27 22.68 3.47
C ALA A 30 -12.64 24.06 4.03
N GLN A 31 -13.57 24.74 3.37
CA GLN A 31 -13.94 26.14 3.65
C GLN A 31 -14.23 26.41 5.12
N ARG A 32 -15.15 25.64 5.74
CA ARG A 32 -15.55 25.85 7.13
C ARG A 32 -14.40 25.68 8.12
N LEU A 33 -13.61 24.62 7.94
CA LEU A 33 -12.43 24.36 8.78
C LEU A 33 -11.34 25.42 8.56
N GLY A 34 -11.14 25.83 7.31
CA GLY A 34 -10.23 26.91 6.93
C GLY A 34 -10.59 28.20 7.66
N SER A 35 -11.86 28.63 7.61
CA SER A 35 -12.32 29.83 8.31
C SER A 35 -12.11 29.75 9.83
N THR A 36 -12.37 28.60 10.46
CA THR A 36 -12.10 28.40 11.90
C THR A 36 -10.62 28.53 12.25
N LEU A 37 -9.73 28.18 11.33
CA LEU A 37 -8.27 28.24 11.51
C LEU A 37 -7.64 29.54 10.97
N GLY A 38 -8.42 30.49 10.44
CA GLY A 38 -7.89 31.70 9.81
C GLY A 38 -7.20 31.45 8.45
N LEU A 39 -7.50 30.34 7.78
CA LEU A 39 -6.91 29.92 6.51
C LEU A 39 -7.93 30.05 5.36
N SER A 40 -7.65 30.91 4.38
CA SER A 40 -8.49 31.04 3.17
C SER A 40 -8.33 29.88 2.19
N ASN A 41 -7.16 29.23 2.20
CA ASN A 41 -6.78 28.19 1.23
C ASN A 41 -6.42 26.87 1.90
N LEU A 42 -7.34 26.32 2.71
CA LEU A 42 -7.17 24.99 3.29
C LEU A 42 -7.78 23.91 2.38
N TYR A 43 -6.95 22.97 1.90
CA TYR A 43 -7.38 21.84 1.09
C TYR A 43 -7.02 20.51 1.76
N LEU A 44 -7.89 19.52 1.62
CA LEU A 44 -7.70 18.17 2.13
C LEU A 44 -7.49 17.23 0.95
N LYS A 45 -6.36 16.51 0.96
CA LYS A 45 -6.08 15.45 0.00
C LYS A 45 -6.56 14.12 0.57
N ILE A 46 -7.67 13.61 0.03
CA ILE A 46 -8.40 12.48 0.64
C ILE A 46 -7.81 11.13 0.19
N GLU A 47 -6.63 10.79 0.71
CA GLU A 47 -5.93 9.53 0.39
C GLU A 47 -6.64 8.26 0.89
N GLY A 48 -7.65 8.41 1.74
CA GLY A 48 -8.51 7.30 2.18
C GLY A 48 -9.44 6.75 1.10
N GLN A 49 -9.54 7.39 -0.07
CA GLN A 49 -10.32 6.90 -1.21
C GLN A 49 -9.49 6.09 -2.23
N ASN A 50 -8.24 5.77 -1.91
CA ASN A 50 -7.52 4.76 -2.68
C ASN A 50 -8.09 3.35 -2.42
N PRO A 51 -7.81 2.35 -3.28
CA PRO A 51 -8.45 1.03 -3.24
C PRO A 51 -8.40 0.30 -1.89
N THR A 52 -7.30 0.40 -1.13
CA THR A 52 -7.18 -0.22 0.20
C THR A 52 -7.48 0.73 1.35
N GLY A 53 -7.90 1.96 1.04
CA GLY A 53 -8.25 2.98 2.02
C GLY A 53 -7.06 3.78 2.52
N SER A 54 -5.92 3.79 1.82
CA SER A 54 -4.76 4.56 2.26
C SER A 54 -3.83 5.00 1.13
N PHE A 55 -2.98 5.99 1.42
CA PHE A 55 -1.95 6.45 0.48
C PHE A 55 -0.90 5.40 0.12
N LYS A 56 -0.79 4.29 0.87
CA LYS A 56 0.21 3.24 0.65
C LYS A 56 0.08 2.63 -0.76
N ASP A 57 -1.12 2.64 -1.30
CA ASP A 57 -1.44 2.16 -2.65
C ASP A 57 -0.60 2.82 -3.74
N ARG A 58 -0.27 4.11 -3.57
CA ARG A 58 0.55 4.85 -4.54
C ARG A 58 1.95 4.28 -4.70
N GLY A 59 2.57 3.89 -3.59
CA GLY A 59 3.90 3.29 -3.60
C GLY A 59 3.83 1.81 -3.95
N MET A 60 2.82 1.12 -3.40
CA MET A 60 2.70 -0.32 -3.55
C MET A 60 2.46 -0.74 -5.01
N VAL A 61 1.66 -0.01 -5.77
CA VAL A 61 1.46 -0.31 -7.20
C VAL A 61 2.77 -0.28 -7.98
N VAL A 62 3.67 0.66 -7.68
CA VAL A 62 4.98 0.76 -8.35
C VAL A 62 5.89 -0.36 -7.87
N ALA A 63 5.95 -0.60 -6.55
CA ALA A 63 6.81 -1.63 -5.96
C ALA A 63 6.46 -3.03 -6.48
N VAL A 64 5.17 -3.38 -6.53
CA VAL A 64 4.71 -4.68 -7.04
C VAL A 64 4.93 -4.79 -8.54
N ALA A 65 4.66 -3.73 -9.32
CA ALA A 65 4.92 -3.75 -10.75
C ALA A 65 6.40 -3.99 -11.07
N LYS A 66 7.31 -3.36 -10.31
CA LYS A 66 8.76 -3.59 -10.44
C LYS A 66 9.18 -5.00 -9.99
N ALA A 67 8.62 -5.49 -8.89
CA ALA A 67 8.89 -6.86 -8.44
C ALA A 67 8.45 -7.89 -9.49
N ALA A 68 7.29 -7.67 -10.12
CA ALA A 68 6.80 -8.52 -11.22
C ALA A 68 7.70 -8.43 -12.47
N GLU A 69 8.18 -7.23 -12.83
CA GLU A 69 9.16 -7.04 -13.93
C GLU A 69 10.47 -7.80 -13.67
N GLU A 70 10.92 -7.85 -12.42
CA GLU A 70 12.12 -8.59 -12.00
C GLU A 70 11.89 -10.09 -11.86
N GLY A 71 10.67 -10.58 -12.09
CA GLY A 71 10.32 -12.00 -12.01
C GLY A 71 10.18 -12.53 -10.58
N ALA A 72 9.99 -11.65 -9.60
CA ALA A 72 9.71 -12.05 -8.23
C ALA A 72 8.39 -12.84 -8.14
N ARG A 73 8.34 -13.81 -7.23
CA ARG A 73 7.14 -14.65 -7.01
C ARG A 73 6.36 -14.28 -5.76
N ALA A 74 7.01 -13.56 -4.84
CA ALA A 74 6.45 -13.22 -3.56
C ALA A 74 6.92 -11.83 -3.10
N ILE A 75 6.09 -11.21 -2.26
CA ILE A 75 6.39 -9.96 -1.55
C ILE A 75 6.34 -10.24 -0.06
N VAL A 76 7.35 -9.74 0.65
CA VAL A 76 7.39 -9.81 2.11
C VAL A 76 7.22 -8.41 2.66
N CYS A 77 6.33 -8.25 3.64
CA CYS A 77 6.24 -7.01 4.40
C CYS A 77 6.12 -7.32 5.89
N ALA A 78 6.51 -6.35 6.70
CA ALA A 78 6.38 -6.47 8.14
C ALA A 78 5.67 -5.25 8.69
N SER A 79 4.36 -5.30 8.60
CA SER A 79 3.48 -4.27 9.08
C SER A 79 2.14 -4.90 9.43
N THR A 80 1.55 -4.44 10.53
CA THR A 80 0.22 -4.88 10.95
C THR A 80 -0.92 -4.07 10.32
N GLY A 81 -0.64 -3.06 9.48
CA GLY A 81 -1.65 -2.10 9.03
C GLY A 81 -1.67 -1.84 7.52
N ASN A 82 -1.97 -0.60 7.13
CA ASN A 82 -2.21 -0.21 5.74
C ASN A 82 -1.16 -0.70 4.71
N THR A 83 0.11 -0.85 5.12
CA THR A 83 1.14 -1.37 4.23
C THR A 83 0.90 -2.84 3.88
N SER A 84 0.52 -3.69 4.83
CA SER A 84 0.24 -5.11 4.54
C SER A 84 -1.08 -5.30 3.80
N ALA A 85 -2.09 -4.47 4.10
CA ALA A 85 -3.32 -4.43 3.31
C ALA A 85 -3.05 -4.07 1.84
N SER A 86 -2.27 -3.02 1.61
CA SER A 86 -1.85 -2.61 0.27
C SER A 86 -1.02 -3.70 -0.40
N ALA A 87 0.01 -4.23 0.27
CA ALA A 87 0.86 -5.29 -0.29
C ALA A 87 0.05 -6.52 -0.70
N ALA A 88 -0.89 -6.94 0.14
CA ALA A 88 -1.77 -8.07 -0.14
C ALA A 88 -2.65 -7.82 -1.37
N ALA A 89 -3.29 -6.65 -1.46
CA ALA A 89 -4.16 -6.31 -2.57
C ALA A 89 -3.40 -6.26 -3.92
N TYR A 90 -2.25 -5.59 -3.96
CA TYR A 90 -1.46 -5.49 -5.20
C TYR A 90 -0.74 -6.79 -5.54
N GLY A 91 -0.23 -7.53 -4.54
CA GLY A 91 0.36 -8.85 -4.75
C GLY A 91 -0.66 -9.82 -5.34
N ALA A 92 -1.87 -9.86 -4.80
CA ALA A 92 -2.97 -10.65 -5.36
C ALA A 92 -3.31 -10.24 -6.80
N ALA A 93 -3.38 -8.93 -7.08
CA ALA A 93 -3.63 -8.42 -8.43
C ALA A 93 -2.51 -8.75 -9.44
N ALA A 94 -1.27 -8.93 -8.96
CA ALA A 94 -0.11 -9.33 -9.75
C ALA A 94 0.12 -10.85 -9.77
N GLY A 95 -0.71 -11.66 -9.09
CA GLY A 95 -0.54 -13.11 -8.98
C GLY A 95 0.69 -13.53 -8.17
N MET A 96 1.12 -12.70 -7.22
CA MET A 96 2.26 -12.93 -6.34
C MET A 96 1.81 -13.35 -4.93
N ASP A 97 2.58 -14.23 -4.30
CA ASP A 97 2.37 -14.55 -2.89
C ASP A 97 2.70 -13.34 -2.01
N VAL A 98 1.92 -13.12 -0.95
CA VAL A 98 2.20 -12.04 0.02
C VAL A 98 2.39 -12.63 1.40
N ILE A 99 3.53 -12.33 2.01
CA ILE A 99 3.92 -12.80 3.32
C ILE A 99 4.01 -11.60 4.26
N VAL A 100 3.25 -11.64 5.35
CA VAL A 100 3.24 -10.61 6.39
C VAL A 100 3.95 -11.16 7.61
N VAL A 101 5.16 -10.68 7.90
CA VAL A 101 5.98 -11.11 9.04
C VAL A 101 5.74 -10.20 10.23
N LEU A 102 5.33 -10.77 11.36
CA LEU A 102 4.97 -10.01 12.56
C LEU A 102 5.56 -10.63 13.83
N PRO A 103 5.96 -9.82 14.83
CA PRO A 103 6.36 -10.36 16.12
C PRO A 103 5.17 -11.02 16.83
N ARG A 104 5.42 -12.17 17.46
CA ARG A 104 4.42 -12.92 18.24
C ARG A 104 3.81 -12.02 19.32
N GLY A 105 2.49 -12.06 19.48
CA GLY A 105 1.76 -11.28 20.48
C GLY A 105 1.36 -9.85 20.05
N GLN A 106 1.87 -9.32 18.93
CA GLN A 106 1.47 -8.00 18.41
C GLN A 106 0.38 -8.06 17.32
N ILE A 107 -0.35 -9.16 17.25
CA ILE A 107 -1.31 -9.44 16.18
C ILE A 107 -2.71 -8.99 16.61
N ALA A 108 -3.07 -7.76 16.26
CA ALA A 108 -4.47 -7.32 16.30
C ALA A 108 -5.17 -7.77 15.01
N VAL A 109 -5.95 -8.85 15.08
CA VAL A 109 -6.65 -9.46 13.92
C VAL A 109 -7.40 -8.42 13.09
N GLY A 110 -8.09 -7.48 13.73
CA GLY A 110 -8.84 -6.41 13.05
C GLY A 110 -7.99 -5.58 12.07
N LYS A 111 -6.69 -5.38 12.36
CA LYS A 111 -5.80 -4.62 11.47
C LYS A 111 -5.31 -5.42 10.27
N LEU A 112 -5.37 -6.75 10.36
CA LEU A 112 -4.94 -7.68 9.30
C LEU A 112 -6.08 -8.19 8.43
N LEU A 113 -7.33 -7.87 8.75
CA LEU A 113 -8.51 -8.37 8.03
C LEU A 113 -8.40 -8.13 6.52
N GLN A 114 -7.99 -6.94 6.08
CA GLN A 114 -7.82 -6.64 4.66
C GLN A 114 -6.73 -7.50 4.01
N ALA A 115 -5.59 -7.67 4.69
CA ALA A 115 -4.48 -8.47 4.17
C ALA A 115 -4.85 -9.96 4.06
N LEU A 116 -5.51 -10.50 5.09
CA LEU A 116 -6.00 -11.88 5.11
C LEU A 116 -7.08 -12.10 4.04
N ALA A 117 -8.03 -11.17 3.90
CA ALA A 117 -9.08 -11.24 2.88
C ALA A 117 -8.51 -11.20 1.45
N ALA A 118 -7.39 -10.51 1.25
CA ALA A 118 -6.65 -10.49 -0.02
C ALA A 118 -5.69 -11.70 -0.18
N GLY A 119 -5.71 -12.68 0.74
CA GLY A 119 -4.97 -13.94 0.62
C GLY A 119 -3.55 -13.93 1.18
N ALA A 120 -3.15 -12.90 1.92
CA ALA A 120 -1.80 -12.86 2.50
C ALA A 120 -1.58 -13.92 3.59
N ARG A 121 -0.41 -14.56 3.58
CA ARG A 121 0.06 -15.45 4.65
C ARG A 121 0.70 -14.65 5.76
N VAL A 122 0.17 -14.75 6.97
CA VAL A 122 0.77 -14.13 8.16
C VAL A 122 1.71 -15.12 8.83
N VAL A 123 2.96 -14.71 9.04
CA VAL A 123 3.98 -15.48 9.75
C VAL A 123 4.34 -14.75 11.04
N ALA A 124 4.08 -15.39 12.17
CA ALA A 124 4.47 -14.88 13.48
C ALA A 124 5.89 -15.34 13.83
N VAL A 125 6.80 -14.41 14.13
CA VAL A 125 8.18 -14.69 14.54
C VAL A 125 8.39 -14.40 16.03
N ASP A 126 9.23 -15.22 16.66
CA ASP A 126 9.67 -15.01 18.04
C ASP A 126 10.82 -14.00 18.04
N GLY A 127 10.59 -12.79 18.59
CA GLY A 127 11.59 -11.71 18.65
C GLY A 127 11.07 -10.35 18.17
N ASN A 128 11.97 -9.36 18.08
CA ASN A 128 11.67 -8.04 17.51
C ASN A 128 11.97 -8.02 16.00
N PHE A 129 11.37 -7.06 15.28
CA PHE A 129 11.46 -6.97 13.81
C PHE A 129 12.91 -6.88 13.30
N ASP A 130 13.78 -6.20 14.04
CA ASP A 130 15.19 -6.02 13.67
C ASP A 130 16.01 -7.31 13.75
N GLN A 131 15.63 -8.27 14.61
CA GLN A 131 16.28 -9.58 14.71
C GLN A 131 15.94 -10.53 13.54
N ALA A 132 14.86 -10.27 12.80
CA ALA A 132 14.42 -11.12 11.70
C ALA A 132 14.94 -10.69 10.31
N LEU A 133 15.55 -9.50 10.22
CA LEU A 133 16.10 -8.91 8.98
C LEU A 133 17.64 -8.82 8.96
N GLY A 134 18.31 -9.30 10.03
CA GLY A 134 19.76 -9.30 10.19
C GLY A 134 20.42 -10.62 9.81
#